data_AF-A0A8C3IMQ3-F1
#
_entry.id   AF-A0A8C3IMQ3-F1
#
_cell.length_a   1.000
_cell.length_b   1.000
_cell.length_c   1.000
_cell.angle_alpha   90.00
_cell.angle_beta   90.00
_cell.angle_gamma   90.00
#
_symmetry.space_group_name_H-M   'P 1'
#
loop_
_entity.id
_entity.type
_entity.pdbx_description
1 polymer ?
#
loop_
_entity_poly.entity_id
_entity_poly.type
_entity_poly.pdbx_seq_one_letter_code
_entity_poly.pdbx_strand_id
1 'polypeptide(L)'
;HFPTEPAEAPTVTPELAAGRGGSSAAAFHCPQGPAGRAPGCRSVSVVFPGPVTQQGCCHFACELLKHVLYQRHQLPLPYEQLAYFCRRALPHAIKKKPHPPDLGSSRKCQQLLMELEGVFRHLEAMFNLTLVPRVLILVGGNAMSPKELYEINLEGISVGNAEESLQTPSCVRKLFHSLFLADVFSELQAVPVMGTIVMVQGHRDCGIDWFRPKLNYKVPTRGRKLTVNLSCGGNSSTNSSSQQGATSVWDNYIWFQAPVTVKGFHE
;
A
#
# COMPACT_ATOMS: atom_id res chain seq x y z
N HIS A 1 67.97 -0.27 55.32
CA HIS A 1 68.75 -0.95 54.28
C HIS A 1 67.77 -1.63 53.32
N PHE A 2 67.74 -1.20 52.06
CA PHE A 2 67.22 -2.00 50.92
C PHE A 2 68.07 -3.28 50.74
N PRO A 3 67.74 -4.25 49.86
CA PRO A 3 66.49 -4.64 49.18
C PRO A 3 66.26 -6.18 49.27
N THR A 4 65.35 -6.76 48.46
CA THR A 4 65.53 -7.94 47.55
C THR A 4 64.25 -8.80 47.43
N GLU A 5 63.83 -9.04 46.19
CA GLU A 5 62.81 -10.00 45.67
C GLU A 5 63.11 -11.48 46.02
N PRO A 6 62.35 -12.54 45.61
CA PRO A 6 61.08 -12.63 44.85
C PRO A 6 60.08 -13.73 45.34
N ALA A 7 59.01 -13.94 44.54
CA ALA A 7 58.40 -15.22 44.17
C ALA A 7 57.24 -15.87 44.98
N GLU A 8 56.36 -16.47 44.15
CA GLU A 8 55.34 -17.51 44.40
C GLU A 8 53.90 -17.14 44.83
N ALA A 9 53.00 -17.37 43.85
CA ALA A 9 51.57 -17.66 43.99
C ALA A 9 51.37 -19.05 44.64
N PRO A 10 50.14 -19.62 44.81
CA PRO A 10 48.79 -19.12 44.51
C PRO A 10 47.85 -19.29 45.74
N THR A 11 46.56 -19.03 45.61
CA THR A 11 45.45 -19.92 46.05
C THR A 11 44.11 -19.19 45.93
N VAL A 12 43.14 -19.95 45.48
CA VAL A 12 41.84 -19.59 44.92
C VAL A 12 40.79 -19.41 46.03
N THR A 13 40.09 -18.28 45.97
CA THR A 13 38.73 -17.92 46.47
C THR A 13 38.40 -18.08 47.96
N PRO A 14 37.69 -17.09 48.54
CA PRO A 14 36.24 -17.23 48.60
C PRO A 14 35.44 -15.92 48.37
N GLU A 15 34.21 -16.12 47.92
CA GLU A 15 32.97 -15.47 48.35
C GLU A 15 32.84 -13.93 48.44
N LEU A 16 31.84 -13.45 47.69
CA LEU A 16 31.03 -12.22 47.81
C LEU A 16 31.61 -11.00 48.53
N ALA A 17 31.83 -9.93 47.76
CA ALA A 17 31.56 -8.57 48.20
C ALA A 17 30.93 -7.75 47.07
N ALA A 18 29.79 -7.15 47.38
CA ALA A 18 28.99 -6.30 46.50
C ALA A 18 29.72 -5.01 46.10
N GLY A 19 29.56 -4.60 44.84
CA GLY A 19 30.10 -3.35 44.35
C GLY A 19 29.60 -2.97 42.96
N ARG A 20 28.47 -2.25 42.93
CA ARG A 20 28.05 -1.22 41.96
C ARG A 20 28.61 -1.29 40.53
N GLY A 21 27.71 -1.38 39.55
CA GLY A 21 27.98 -0.94 38.18
C GLY A 21 26.76 -1.17 37.32
N GLY A 22 26.24 -0.10 36.71
CA GLY A 22 24.95 -0.12 36.03
C GLY A 22 24.93 -0.95 34.75
N SER A 23 23.73 -1.37 34.35
CA SER A 23 23.12 -0.94 33.09
C SER A 23 21.73 -1.55 33.03
N SER A 24 20.70 -0.70 33.03
CA SER A 24 19.32 -1.12 32.82
C SER A 24 19.17 -1.51 31.35
N ALA A 25 19.34 -2.80 31.05
CA ALA A 25 18.90 -3.36 29.78
C ALA A 25 17.38 -3.57 29.88
N ALA A 26 16.62 -2.60 29.36
CA ALA A 26 15.20 -2.75 29.15
C ALA A 26 14.97 -3.94 28.20
N ALA A 27 14.52 -5.06 28.75
CA ALA A 27 14.07 -6.21 27.98
C ALA A 27 12.86 -5.78 27.13
N PHE A 28 13.04 -5.77 25.81
CA PHE A 28 11.95 -5.63 24.87
C PHE A 28 10.97 -6.80 25.05
N HIS A 29 9.87 -6.56 25.75
CA HIS A 29 8.71 -7.42 25.72
C HIS A 29 8.02 -7.24 24.36
N CYS A 30 8.22 -8.19 23.45
CA CYS A 30 7.31 -8.37 22.32
C CYS A 30 5.96 -8.83 22.87
N PRO A 31 4.84 -8.14 22.61
CA PRO A 31 3.53 -8.73 22.84
C PRO A 31 3.34 -9.86 21.83
N GLN A 32 3.39 -11.10 22.31
CA GLN A 32 2.98 -12.26 21.55
C GLN A 32 1.48 -12.12 21.25
N GLY A 33 1.15 -11.83 20.00
CA GLY A 33 -0.23 -11.91 19.50
C GLY A 33 -0.74 -13.35 19.55
N PRO A 34 -2.06 -13.57 19.62
CA PRO A 34 -2.62 -14.88 19.82
C PRO A 34 -2.28 -15.81 18.64
N ALA A 35 -1.74 -16.97 19.00
CA ALA A 35 -1.47 -18.08 18.09
C ALA A 35 -2.77 -18.52 17.38
N GLY A 36 -2.66 -18.79 16.08
CA GLY A 36 -3.74 -19.40 15.28
C GLY A 36 -4.45 -18.44 14.31
N ARG A 37 -3.72 -17.77 13.41
CA ARG A 37 -4.33 -17.18 12.21
C ARG A 37 -4.24 -18.17 11.05
N ALA A 38 -5.39 -18.54 10.51
CA ALA A 38 -5.48 -19.22 9.22
C ALA A 38 -4.67 -18.43 8.16
N PRO A 39 -3.87 -19.10 7.31
CA PRO A 39 -3.13 -18.42 6.26
C PRO A 39 -4.13 -17.92 5.22
N GLY A 40 -4.19 -16.62 4.97
CA GLY A 40 -5.05 -16.13 3.89
C GLY A 40 -5.10 -14.64 3.72
N CYS A 41 -5.57 -13.90 4.73
CA CYS A 41 -5.89 -12.48 4.59
C CYS A 41 -5.16 -11.63 5.63
N ARG A 42 -4.21 -10.80 5.17
CA ARG A 42 -3.52 -9.82 6.01
C ARG A 42 -4.34 -8.52 6.05
N SER A 43 -4.36 -7.87 7.21
CA SER A 43 -5.00 -6.57 7.39
C SER A 43 -4.03 -5.62 8.08
N VAL A 44 -3.84 -4.43 7.51
CA VAL A 44 -2.98 -3.37 8.05
C VAL A 44 -3.84 -2.14 8.30
N SER A 45 -3.77 -1.60 9.50
CA SER A 45 -4.47 -0.36 9.86
C SER A 45 -3.48 0.80 9.93
N VAL A 46 -3.80 1.92 9.27
CA VAL A 46 -2.99 3.13 9.25
C VAL A 46 -3.84 4.29 9.74
N VAL A 47 -3.49 4.85 10.89
CA VAL A 47 -4.21 5.97 11.51
C VAL A 47 -3.43 7.26 11.28
N PHE A 48 -3.96 8.20 10.51
CA PHE A 48 -3.38 9.53 10.33
C PHE A 48 -3.74 10.45 11.49
N PRO A 49 -2.85 11.34 11.97
CA PRO A 49 -3.10 12.19 13.15
C PRO A 49 -4.05 13.38 12.88
N GLY A 50 -4.71 13.42 11.74
CA GLY A 50 -5.52 14.55 11.29
C GLY A 50 -6.21 14.24 9.96
N PRO A 51 -7.07 15.15 9.47
CA PRO A 51 -7.78 14.96 8.21
C PRO A 51 -6.80 14.95 7.02
N VAL A 52 -7.27 14.42 5.90
CA VAL A 52 -6.53 14.39 4.63
C VAL A 52 -7.38 14.98 3.52
N THR A 53 -6.77 15.41 2.43
CA THR A 53 -7.53 15.90 1.27
C THR A 53 -8.10 14.72 0.46
N GLN A 54 -9.18 14.99 -0.28
CA GLN A 54 -9.75 14.03 -1.24
C GLN A 54 -8.73 13.63 -2.33
N GLN A 55 -7.94 14.59 -2.80
CA GLN A 55 -6.82 14.34 -3.69
C GLN A 55 -5.77 13.42 -3.03
N GLY A 56 -5.48 13.61 -1.75
CA GLY A 56 -4.62 12.72 -0.97
C GLY A 56 -5.13 11.27 -0.98
N CYS A 57 -6.43 11.04 -0.82
CA CYS A 57 -7.03 9.71 -0.91
C CYS A 57 -6.83 9.07 -2.30
N CYS A 58 -6.99 9.86 -3.38
CA CYS A 58 -6.67 9.41 -4.74
C CYS A 58 -5.19 8.97 -4.83
N HIS A 59 -4.26 9.79 -4.32
CA HIS A 59 -2.84 9.44 -4.29
C HIS A 59 -2.58 8.14 -3.52
N PHE A 60 -3.22 7.90 -2.39
CA PHE A 60 -3.05 6.64 -1.65
C PHE A 60 -3.44 5.42 -2.48
N ALA A 61 -4.56 5.49 -3.20
CA ALA A 61 -5.02 4.41 -4.07
C ALA A 61 -4.08 4.20 -5.27
N CYS A 62 -3.65 5.29 -5.92
CA CYS A 62 -2.73 5.24 -7.06
C CYS A 62 -1.35 4.68 -6.67
N GLU A 63 -0.77 5.16 -5.56
CA GLU A 63 0.52 4.65 -5.07
C GLU A 63 0.43 3.19 -4.65
N LEU A 64 -0.65 2.78 -3.97
CA LEU A 64 -0.85 1.38 -3.62
C LEU A 64 -0.97 0.50 -4.88
N LEU A 65 -1.69 0.95 -5.92
CA LEU A 65 -1.78 0.23 -7.19
C LEU A 65 -0.40 0.04 -7.83
N LYS A 66 0.41 1.09 -7.94
CA LYS A 66 1.78 1.00 -8.46
C LYS A 66 2.62 0.01 -7.66
N HIS A 67 2.54 0.10 -6.33
CA HIS A 67 3.30 -0.75 -5.43
C HIS A 67 2.88 -2.22 -5.53
N VAL A 68 1.58 -2.53 -5.55
CA VAL A 68 1.07 -3.88 -5.75
C VAL A 68 1.55 -4.45 -7.08
N LEU A 69 1.44 -3.70 -8.17
CA LEU A 69 1.87 -4.17 -9.48
C LEU A 69 3.38 -4.49 -9.52
N TYR A 70 4.21 -3.66 -8.88
CA TYR A 70 5.64 -3.93 -8.77
C TYR A 70 5.95 -5.16 -7.89
N GLN A 71 5.41 -5.22 -6.66
CA GLN A 71 5.65 -6.32 -5.72
C GLN A 71 5.11 -7.67 -6.22
N ARG A 72 4.08 -7.66 -7.07
CA ARG A 72 3.52 -8.87 -7.70
C ARG A 72 4.11 -9.17 -9.06
N HIS A 73 5.26 -8.57 -9.40
CA HIS A 73 5.99 -8.81 -10.65
C HIS A 73 5.13 -8.59 -11.90
N GLN A 74 4.15 -7.69 -11.82
CA GLN A 74 3.36 -7.23 -12.97
C GLN A 74 4.04 -6.07 -13.69
N LEU A 75 5.02 -5.44 -13.04
CA LEU A 75 5.93 -4.45 -13.60
C LEU A 75 7.38 -4.90 -13.36
N PRO A 76 8.28 -4.76 -14.35
CA PRO A 76 9.67 -5.16 -14.18
C PRO A 76 10.48 -4.16 -13.33
N LEU A 77 10.00 -2.92 -13.19
CA LEU A 77 10.57 -1.87 -12.34
C LEU A 77 9.44 -1.06 -11.68
N PRO A 78 9.71 -0.29 -10.61
CA PRO A 78 8.76 0.67 -10.09
C PRO A 78 8.24 1.61 -11.19
N TYR A 79 6.95 1.94 -11.13
CA TYR A 79 6.25 2.70 -12.17
C TYR A 79 6.98 4.00 -12.55
N GLU A 80 7.48 4.76 -11.57
CA GLU A 80 8.19 6.02 -11.77
C GLU A 80 9.45 5.84 -12.63
N GLN A 81 10.18 4.75 -12.42
CA GLN A 81 11.37 4.42 -13.20
C GLN A 81 10.99 4.00 -14.62
N LEU A 82 9.95 3.19 -14.77
CA LEU A 82 9.44 2.79 -16.10
C LEU A 82 8.96 3.98 -16.91
N ALA A 83 8.16 4.85 -16.31
CA ALA A 83 7.66 6.06 -16.95
C ALA A 83 8.82 6.95 -17.41
N TYR A 84 9.87 7.09 -16.59
CA TYR A 84 11.07 7.84 -16.96
C TYR A 84 11.79 7.24 -18.19
N PHE A 85 12.03 5.93 -18.21
CA PHE A 85 12.72 5.28 -19.33
C PHE A 85 11.90 5.28 -20.63
N CYS A 86 10.61 4.92 -20.55
CA CYS A 86 9.76 4.83 -21.74
C CYS A 86 9.44 6.23 -22.31
N ARG A 87 9.41 7.30 -21.50
CA ARG A 87 9.33 8.70 -21.98
C ARG A 87 10.62 9.18 -22.65
N ARG A 88 11.80 8.78 -22.15
CA ARG A 88 13.09 9.09 -22.80
C ARG A 88 13.30 8.37 -24.12
N ALA A 89 12.65 7.22 -24.31
CA ALA A 89 12.66 6.48 -25.58
C ALA A 89 11.76 7.12 -26.66
N LEU A 90 10.94 8.13 -26.31
CA LEU A 90 10.16 8.89 -27.28
C LEU A 90 11.11 9.84 -28.06
N PRO A 91 11.08 9.85 -29.40
CA PRO A 91 12.13 10.48 -30.21
C PRO A 91 12.04 12.02 -30.21
N HIS A 92 12.55 12.67 -29.15
CA HIS A 92 12.77 14.12 -29.07
C HIS A 92 14.18 14.52 -28.62
N ALA A 93 15.18 13.65 -28.77
CA ALA A 93 16.58 14.05 -28.60
C ALA A 93 17.53 13.26 -29.51
N ILE A 94 18.00 13.96 -30.54
CA ILE A 94 19.34 13.91 -31.15
C ILE A 94 20.12 12.59 -31.02
N LYS A 95 20.21 11.89 -32.16
CA LYS A 95 21.27 10.96 -32.61
C LYS A 95 22.41 10.70 -31.60
N LYS A 96 22.25 9.71 -30.71
CA LYS A 96 23.35 8.81 -30.29
C LYS A 96 22.79 7.42 -30.00
N LYS A 97 23.17 6.43 -30.80
CA LYS A 97 23.08 4.99 -30.46
C LYS A 97 24.25 4.66 -29.52
N PRO A 98 24.05 3.79 -28.51
CA PRO A 98 24.14 2.36 -28.81
C PRO A 98 23.06 1.49 -28.14
N HIS A 99 22.75 0.41 -28.85
CA HIS A 99 21.93 -0.76 -28.49
C HIS A 99 20.40 -0.58 -28.46
N PRO A 100 19.65 -1.28 -29.34
CA PRO A 100 18.20 -1.38 -29.18
C PRO A 100 17.92 -2.38 -28.05
N PRO A 101 17.30 -1.97 -26.92
CA PRO A 101 16.49 -2.93 -26.20
C PRO A 101 15.40 -3.41 -27.16
N ASP A 102 15.07 -4.69 -27.10
CA ASP A 102 14.15 -5.38 -27.99
C ASP A 102 12.93 -4.49 -28.38
N LEU A 103 12.78 -4.17 -29.68
CA LEU A 103 11.71 -3.27 -30.15
C LEU A 103 10.32 -3.78 -29.76
N GLY A 104 10.16 -5.09 -29.53
CA GLY A 104 8.94 -5.72 -29.06
C GLY A 104 8.60 -5.44 -27.60
N SER A 105 9.61 -5.29 -26.72
CA SER A 105 9.40 -5.02 -25.29
C SER A 105 9.07 -3.54 -25.02
N SER A 106 9.68 -2.63 -25.79
CA SER A 106 9.40 -1.20 -25.70
C SER A 106 7.94 -0.85 -26.03
N ARG A 107 7.34 -1.47 -27.06
CA ARG A 107 5.93 -1.23 -27.42
C ARG A 107 4.96 -1.75 -26.35
N LYS A 108 5.25 -2.91 -25.75
CA LYS A 108 4.46 -3.46 -24.64
C LYS A 108 4.59 -2.59 -23.38
N CYS A 109 5.79 -2.08 -23.06
CA CYS A 109 5.98 -1.09 -22.00
C CYS A 109 5.09 0.14 -22.23
N GLN A 110 5.17 0.73 -23.43
CA GLN A 110 4.43 1.95 -23.76
C GLN A 110 2.92 1.75 -23.67
N GLN A 111 2.40 0.63 -24.18
CA GLN A 111 0.98 0.30 -24.08
C GLN A 111 0.52 0.14 -22.63
N LEU A 112 1.28 -0.60 -21.82
CA LEU A 112 1.01 -0.78 -20.40
C LEU A 112 0.99 0.56 -19.65
N LEU A 113 1.98 1.43 -19.92
CA LEU A 113 2.06 2.73 -19.28
C LEU A 113 0.90 3.63 -19.69
N MET A 114 0.51 3.62 -20.97
CA MET A 114 -0.64 4.37 -21.45
C MET A 114 -1.95 3.90 -20.77
N GLU A 115 -2.12 2.57 -20.61
CA GLU A 115 -3.26 2.00 -19.90
C GLU A 115 -3.27 2.41 -18.41
N LEU A 116 -2.12 2.34 -17.73
CA LEU A 116 -1.99 2.76 -16.34
C LEU A 116 -2.22 4.26 -16.14
N GLU A 117 -1.63 5.11 -16.98
CA GLU A 117 -1.87 6.55 -16.99
C GLU A 117 -3.36 6.86 -17.22
N GLY A 118 -4.01 6.10 -18.10
CA GLY A 118 -5.45 6.13 -18.28
C GLY A 118 -6.19 5.81 -16.99
N VAL A 119 -5.86 4.71 -16.31
CA VAL A 119 -6.47 4.33 -15.03
C VAL A 119 -6.28 5.42 -13.97
N PHE A 120 -5.06 5.96 -13.80
CA PHE A 120 -4.79 7.00 -12.81
C PHE A 120 -5.60 8.27 -13.05
N ARG A 121 -5.68 8.72 -14.30
CA ARG A 121 -6.46 9.92 -14.67
C ARG A 121 -7.95 9.75 -14.37
N HIS A 122 -8.52 8.59 -14.67
CA HIS A 122 -9.94 8.36 -14.40
C HIS A 122 -10.22 8.07 -12.93
N LEU A 123 -9.26 7.51 -12.18
CA LEU A 123 -9.34 7.46 -10.71
C LEU A 123 -9.41 8.89 -10.17
N GLU A 124 -8.52 9.78 -10.58
CA GLU A 124 -8.57 11.19 -10.18
C GLU A 124 -9.91 11.85 -10.50
N ALA A 125 -10.45 11.65 -11.72
CA ALA A 125 -11.79 12.13 -12.07
C ALA A 125 -12.88 11.56 -11.13
N MET A 126 -12.84 10.26 -10.83
CA MET A 126 -13.77 9.63 -9.90
C MET A 126 -13.68 10.24 -8.50
N PHE A 127 -12.47 10.42 -7.98
CA PHE A 127 -12.23 11.05 -6.68
C PHE A 127 -12.63 12.53 -6.69
N ASN A 128 -12.68 13.23 -7.81
CA ASN A 128 -13.19 14.61 -7.85
C ASN A 128 -14.72 14.70 -7.88
N LEU A 129 -15.40 13.66 -8.35
CA LEU A 129 -16.86 13.63 -8.51
C LEU A 129 -17.60 13.10 -7.27
N THR A 130 -16.96 12.25 -6.47
CA THR A 130 -17.58 11.62 -5.30
C THR A 130 -16.53 11.24 -4.27
N LEU A 131 -16.95 11.12 -3.00
CA LEU A 131 -16.17 10.35 -2.03
C LEU A 131 -15.99 8.92 -2.53
N VAL A 132 -14.92 8.27 -2.10
CA VAL A 132 -14.59 6.90 -2.48
C VAL A 132 -14.30 6.11 -1.21
N PRO A 133 -15.24 5.28 -0.72
CA PRO A 133 -15.03 4.54 0.52
C PRO A 133 -14.05 3.38 0.32
N ARG A 134 -14.02 2.72 -0.85
CA ARG A 134 -13.18 1.55 -1.08
C ARG A 134 -12.69 1.47 -2.53
N VAL A 135 -11.45 1.00 -2.70
CA VAL A 135 -10.88 0.64 -4.01
C VAL A 135 -10.35 -0.80 -3.94
N LEU A 136 -10.58 -1.58 -4.98
CA LEU A 136 -10.08 -2.93 -5.15
C LEU A 136 -9.10 -3.00 -6.31
N ILE A 137 -8.01 -3.73 -6.08
CA ILE A 137 -7.03 -4.11 -7.10
C ILE A 137 -7.10 -5.63 -7.21
N LEU A 138 -7.58 -6.11 -8.34
CA LEU A 138 -7.84 -7.53 -8.60
C LEU A 138 -6.82 -8.03 -9.62
N VAL A 139 -5.95 -8.95 -9.22
CA VAL A 139 -4.85 -9.45 -10.07
C VAL A 139 -5.15 -10.90 -10.47
N GLY A 140 -5.19 -11.16 -11.77
CA GLY A 140 -5.49 -12.45 -12.39
C GLY A 140 -6.95 -12.90 -12.25
N GLY A 141 -7.35 -13.89 -13.04
CA GLY A 141 -8.73 -14.38 -13.05
C GLY A 141 -9.69 -13.36 -13.65
N ASN A 142 -10.82 -13.12 -12.98
CA ASN A 142 -11.81 -12.12 -13.37
C ASN A 142 -12.32 -11.38 -12.12
N ALA A 143 -13.17 -10.37 -12.30
CA ALA A 143 -13.66 -9.54 -11.19
C ALA A 143 -14.35 -10.34 -10.07
N MET A 144 -15.09 -11.41 -10.40
CA MET A 144 -15.84 -12.22 -9.43
C MET A 144 -14.99 -13.31 -8.75
N SER A 145 -13.90 -13.74 -9.40
CA SER A 145 -13.00 -14.77 -8.91
C SER A 145 -11.54 -14.41 -9.24
N PRO A 146 -10.97 -13.39 -8.56
CA PRO A 146 -9.59 -12.99 -8.76
C PRO A 146 -8.64 -14.03 -8.17
N LYS A 147 -7.42 -14.10 -8.69
CA LYS A 147 -6.36 -14.89 -8.05
C LYS A 147 -5.85 -14.20 -6.80
N GLU A 148 -5.69 -12.87 -6.87
CA GLU A 148 -5.28 -12.02 -5.77
C GLU A 148 -6.16 -10.76 -5.70
N LEU A 149 -6.56 -10.37 -4.50
CA LEU A 149 -7.37 -9.18 -4.22
C LEU A 149 -6.68 -8.35 -3.14
N TYR A 150 -6.48 -7.08 -3.45
CA TYR A 150 -5.99 -6.05 -2.54
C TYR A 150 -7.06 -4.99 -2.39
N GLU A 151 -7.30 -4.57 -1.16
CA GLU A 151 -8.31 -3.58 -0.83
C GLU A 151 -7.69 -2.42 -0.07
N ILE A 152 -8.06 -1.21 -0.46
CA ILE A 152 -7.87 0.00 0.34
C ILE A 152 -9.24 0.47 0.81
N ASN A 153 -9.40 0.51 2.13
CA ASN A 153 -10.60 0.97 2.82
C ASN A 153 -10.34 2.38 3.36
N LEU A 154 -11.14 3.33 2.89
CA LEU A 154 -11.10 4.76 3.18
C LEU A 154 -12.31 5.20 4.01
N GLU A 155 -13.20 4.31 4.42
CA GLU A 155 -14.42 4.65 5.18
C GLU A 155 -14.11 5.37 6.50
N GLY A 156 -12.95 5.11 7.11
CA GLY A 156 -12.51 5.75 8.36
C GLY A 156 -11.80 7.10 8.17
N ILE A 157 -11.65 7.58 6.93
CA ILE A 157 -10.95 8.84 6.63
C ILE A 157 -11.87 10.04 6.88
N SER A 158 -11.34 11.04 7.58
CA SER A 158 -11.91 12.37 7.63
C SER A 158 -11.31 13.22 6.52
N VAL A 159 -12.14 13.69 5.58
CA VAL A 159 -11.70 14.57 4.48
C VAL A 159 -11.76 16.02 4.93
N GLY A 160 -10.63 16.73 4.87
CA GLY A 160 -10.52 18.15 5.21
C GLY A 160 -10.25 19.03 3.99
N ASN A 161 -10.28 20.35 4.21
CA ASN A 161 -9.82 21.35 3.23
C ASN A 161 -8.28 21.38 3.16
N ALA A 162 -7.71 22.17 2.23
CA ALA A 162 -6.26 22.21 2.01
C ALA A 162 -5.44 22.75 3.21
N GLU A 163 -6.04 23.56 4.08
CA GLU A 163 -5.38 24.23 5.21
C GLU A 163 -5.31 23.33 6.45
N GLU A 164 -6.39 22.58 6.71
CA GLU A 164 -6.50 21.67 7.86
C GLU A 164 -5.89 20.29 7.58
N SER A 165 -5.73 19.94 6.30
CA SER A 165 -5.30 18.60 5.92
C SER A 165 -3.80 18.37 6.06
N LEU A 166 -3.46 17.15 6.45
CA LEU A 166 -2.09 16.68 6.44
C LEU A 166 -1.51 16.67 5.02
N GLN A 167 -0.22 16.95 4.93
CA GLN A 167 0.52 16.87 3.67
C GLN A 167 0.51 15.44 3.12
N THR A 168 0.03 15.28 1.90
CA THR A 168 -0.09 13.98 1.20
C THR A 168 1.20 13.15 1.24
N PRO A 169 2.41 13.71 0.97
CA PRO A 169 3.64 12.92 0.99
C PRO A 169 3.96 12.31 2.36
N SER A 170 3.60 12.98 3.47
CA SER A 170 3.80 12.44 4.81
C SER A 170 2.85 11.28 5.10
N CYS A 171 1.61 11.36 4.62
CA CYS A 171 0.63 10.29 4.75
C CYS A 171 1.02 9.07 3.91
N VAL A 172 1.47 9.27 2.67
CA VAL A 172 2.00 8.20 1.80
C VAL A 172 3.18 7.48 2.47
N ARG A 173 4.15 8.23 3.03
CA ARG A 173 5.27 7.63 3.77
C ARG A 173 4.79 6.79 4.95
N LYS A 174 3.86 7.30 5.75
CA LYS A 174 3.29 6.55 6.90
C LYS A 174 2.58 5.28 6.45
N LEU A 175 1.82 5.34 5.36
CA LEU A 175 1.15 4.20 4.75
C LEU A 175 2.18 3.12 4.38
N PHE A 176 3.17 3.44 3.55
CA PHE A 176 4.14 2.44 3.09
C PHE A 176 5.07 1.96 4.19
N HIS A 177 5.41 2.81 5.17
CA HIS A 177 6.13 2.37 6.36
C HIS A 177 5.33 1.32 7.15
N SER A 178 4.01 1.50 7.29
CA SER A 178 3.15 0.53 7.98
C SER A 178 3.03 -0.78 7.19
N LEU A 179 2.94 -0.72 5.86
CA LEU A 179 2.94 -1.92 5.01
C LEU A 179 4.26 -2.68 5.09
N PHE A 180 5.38 -1.95 5.11
CA PHE A 180 6.72 -2.51 5.23
C PHE A 180 6.91 -3.23 6.57
N LEU A 181 6.56 -2.58 7.70
CA LEU A 181 6.65 -3.20 9.02
C LEU A 181 5.75 -4.44 9.17
N ALA A 182 4.63 -4.48 8.46
CA ALA A 182 3.71 -5.61 8.46
C ALA A 182 4.12 -6.74 7.50
N ASP A 183 5.20 -6.57 6.73
CA ASP A 183 5.78 -7.56 5.82
C ASP A 183 4.73 -8.24 4.90
N VAL A 184 3.85 -7.44 4.32
CA VAL A 184 2.63 -7.96 3.65
C VAL A 184 2.89 -8.54 2.25
N PHE A 185 4.05 -8.26 1.66
CA PHE A 185 4.45 -8.74 0.32
C PHE A 185 5.60 -9.77 0.39
N SER A 186 5.73 -10.47 1.51
CA SER A 186 6.81 -11.42 1.80
C SER A 186 6.77 -12.72 0.97
N GLU A 187 5.88 -12.86 -0.01
CA GLU A 187 5.74 -14.12 -0.73
C GLU A 187 6.92 -14.39 -1.67
N LEU A 188 7.56 -15.54 -1.47
CA LEU A 188 8.69 -15.99 -2.30
C LEU A 188 8.27 -16.57 -3.66
N GLN A 189 6.97 -16.80 -3.87
CA GLN A 189 6.47 -17.40 -5.11
C GLN A 189 6.40 -16.35 -6.22
N ALA A 190 7.19 -16.57 -7.28
CA ALA A 190 7.05 -15.81 -8.52
C ALA A 190 5.64 -16.01 -9.10
N VAL A 191 4.95 -14.90 -9.33
CA VAL A 191 3.60 -14.89 -9.90
C VAL A 191 3.73 -14.65 -11.41
N PRO A 192 2.99 -15.39 -12.27
CA PRO A 192 3.01 -15.09 -13.69
C PRO A 192 2.47 -13.69 -13.97
N VAL A 193 2.79 -13.17 -15.16
CA VAL A 193 2.14 -11.97 -15.69
C VAL A 193 0.63 -12.23 -15.83
N MET A 194 -0.18 -11.34 -15.26
CA MET A 194 -1.63 -11.43 -15.18
C MET A 194 -2.29 -10.11 -15.57
N GLY A 195 -3.59 -10.17 -15.84
CA GLY A 195 -4.41 -8.97 -16.00
C GLY A 195 -4.79 -8.39 -14.64
N THR A 196 -4.78 -7.07 -14.52
CA THR A 196 -5.23 -6.34 -13.33
C THR A 196 -6.49 -5.56 -13.64
N ILE A 197 -7.51 -5.73 -12.81
CA ILE A 197 -8.77 -5.00 -12.86
C ILE A 197 -8.83 -4.09 -11.63
N VAL A 198 -9.16 -2.81 -11.86
CA VAL A 198 -9.40 -1.84 -10.78
C VAL A 198 -10.90 -1.63 -10.61
N MET A 199 -11.37 -1.71 -9.38
CA MET A 199 -12.74 -1.37 -9.01
C MET A 199 -12.76 -0.31 -7.93
N VAL A 200 -13.72 0.59 -7.98
CA VAL A 200 -13.86 1.72 -7.08
C VAL A 200 -15.31 1.86 -6.67
N GLN A 201 -15.58 2.17 -5.40
CA GLN A 201 -16.92 2.57 -4.98
C GLN A 201 -17.12 4.07 -5.15
N GLY A 202 -18.31 4.47 -5.54
CA GLY A 202 -18.73 5.87 -5.54
C GLY A 202 -20.23 5.99 -5.55
N HIS A 203 -20.72 7.22 -5.33
CA HIS A 203 -22.13 7.50 -5.36
C HIS A 203 -22.71 7.13 -6.73
N ARG A 204 -23.87 6.44 -6.75
CA ARG A 204 -24.51 5.94 -7.99
C ARG A 204 -24.76 7.03 -9.03
N ASP A 205 -24.98 8.26 -8.57
CA ASP A 205 -25.30 9.42 -9.41
C ASP A 205 -24.09 10.38 -9.58
N CYS A 206 -22.85 9.94 -9.36
CA CYS A 206 -21.67 10.82 -9.45
C CYS A 206 -21.34 11.30 -10.88
N GLY A 207 -21.99 10.77 -11.91
CA GLY A 207 -21.82 11.21 -13.30
C GLY A 207 -20.54 10.71 -13.98
N ILE A 208 -19.80 9.77 -13.38
CA ILE A 208 -18.65 9.13 -14.04
C ILE A 208 -19.11 8.29 -15.25
N ASP A 209 -18.42 8.43 -16.38
CA ASP A 209 -18.79 7.77 -17.64
C ASP A 209 -17.80 6.65 -18.05
N TRP A 210 -16.54 6.81 -17.68
CA TRP A 210 -15.47 5.89 -18.05
C TRP A 210 -15.54 4.57 -17.28
N PHE A 211 -15.71 4.63 -15.96
CA PHE A 211 -15.92 3.42 -15.16
C PHE A 211 -17.32 2.86 -15.38
N ARG A 212 -17.43 1.53 -15.47
CA ARG A 212 -18.71 0.85 -15.71
C ARG A 212 -19.36 0.43 -14.40
N PRO A 213 -20.61 0.82 -14.12
CA PRO A 213 -21.31 0.42 -12.90
C PRO A 213 -21.55 -1.09 -12.86
N LYS A 214 -21.44 -1.68 -11.67
CA LYS A 214 -21.62 -3.11 -11.37
C LYS A 214 -22.55 -3.28 -10.17
N LEU A 215 -23.84 -3.03 -10.39
CA LEU A 215 -24.88 -3.01 -9.35
C LEU A 215 -24.98 -4.31 -8.54
N ASN A 216 -24.70 -5.45 -9.17
CA ASN A 216 -24.81 -6.77 -8.55
C ASN A 216 -23.46 -7.33 -8.07
N TYR A 217 -22.40 -6.53 -8.10
CA TYR A 217 -21.08 -7.00 -7.69
C TYR A 217 -21.03 -7.25 -6.19
N LYS A 218 -20.49 -8.41 -5.82
CA LYS A 218 -20.18 -8.78 -4.45
C LYS A 218 -18.69 -9.00 -4.35
N VAL A 219 -18.07 -8.39 -3.35
CA VAL A 219 -16.62 -8.50 -3.16
C VAL A 219 -16.24 -9.97 -2.93
N PRO A 220 -15.30 -10.52 -3.73
CA PRO A 220 -14.86 -11.91 -3.57
C PRO A 220 -14.29 -12.17 -2.17
N THR A 221 -14.64 -13.33 -1.61
CA THR A 221 -14.09 -13.82 -0.34
C THR A 221 -12.79 -14.60 -0.55
N ARG A 222 -12.63 -15.22 -1.73
CA ARG A 222 -11.41 -15.92 -2.13
C ARG A 222 -10.42 -14.96 -2.78
N GLY A 223 -9.12 -15.30 -2.70
CA GLY A 223 -8.04 -14.52 -3.30
C GLY A 223 -7.65 -13.27 -2.52
N ARG A 224 -8.33 -12.92 -1.43
CA ARG A 224 -8.00 -11.74 -0.61
C ARG A 224 -6.62 -11.89 0.02
N LYS A 225 -5.68 -11.03 -0.37
CA LYS A 225 -4.30 -10.98 0.13
C LYS A 225 -4.12 -9.93 1.22
N LEU A 226 -4.63 -8.73 0.96
CA LEU A 226 -4.41 -7.57 1.82
C LEU A 226 -5.64 -6.69 1.89
N THR A 227 -5.93 -6.18 3.08
CA THR A 227 -6.83 -5.04 3.30
C THR A 227 -6.10 -3.96 4.08
N VAL A 228 -6.01 -2.77 3.51
CA VAL A 228 -5.41 -1.58 4.13
C VAL A 228 -6.55 -0.70 4.64
N ASN A 229 -6.70 -0.60 5.95
CA ASN A 229 -7.72 0.25 6.57
C ASN A 229 -7.09 1.60 6.94
N LEU A 230 -7.55 2.65 6.28
CA LEU A 230 -7.10 4.01 6.54
C LEU A 230 -8.12 4.73 7.41
N SER A 231 -7.64 5.41 8.45
CA SER A 231 -8.48 6.26 9.29
C SER A 231 -7.76 7.51 9.78
N CYS A 232 -8.51 8.48 10.26
CA CYS A 232 -7.97 9.66 10.93
C CYS A 232 -8.23 9.56 12.44
N GLY A 233 -7.17 9.67 13.24
CA GLY A 233 -7.19 9.73 14.69
C GLY A 233 -7.05 11.19 15.14
N GLY A 234 -8.16 11.78 15.57
CA GLY A 234 -8.19 13.07 16.25
C GLY A 234 -9.34 13.05 17.25
N ASN A 235 -9.17 13.73 18.39
CA ASN A 235 -10.26 13.94 19.34
C ASN A 235 -11.32 14.83 18.68
N SER A 236 -12.26 14.22 17.96
CA SER A 236 -13.55 14.84 17.73
C SER A 236 -14.28 14.90 19.07
N SER A 237 -13.94 15.89 19.90
CA SER A 237 -14.83 16.37 20.95
C SER A 237 -16.03 17.02 20.26
N THR A 238 -16.93 16.19 19.75
CA THR A 238 -18.37 16.38 19.60
C THR A 238 -18.94 15.18 18.84
N ASN A 239 -19.87 14.50 19.52
CA ASN A 239 -20.84 13.53 19.01
C ASN A 239 -20.33 12.10 18.83
N SER A 240 -20.22 11.42 19.97
CA SER A 240 -20.71 10.05 20.13
C SER A 240 -22.20 9.97 19.74
N SER A 241 -22.49 9.91 18.44
CA SER A 241 -23.81 9.54 17.94
C SER A 241 -23.67 8.46 16.89
N SER A 242 -24.03 7.24 17.32
CA SER A 242 -24.52 6.11 16.54
C SER A 242 -23.50 5.25 15.76
N GLN A 243 -23.05 4.20 16.44
CA GLN A 243 -22.70 2.91 15.81
C GLN A 243 -23.90 2.22 15.10
N GLN A 244 -25.03 2.93 14.91
CA GLN A 244 -26.24 2.46 14.24
C GLN A 244 -26.50 3.14 12.88
N GLY A 245 -25.69 4.13 12.46
CA GLY A 245 -25.89 4.88 11.21
C GLY A 245 -24.82 4.68 10.12
N ALA A 246 -23.74 3.91 10.38
CA ALA A 246 -22.64 3.77 9.42
C ALA A 246 -23.05 3.03 8.14
N THR A 247 -24.07 2.17 8.19
CA THR A 247 -24.59 1.49 7.01
C THR A 247 -25.29 2.48 6.07
N SER A 248 -25.99 3.49 6.60
CA SER A 248 -26.82 4.38 5.76
C SER A 248 -26.04 5.35 4.88
N VAL A 249 -24.82 5.73 5.27
CA VAL A 249 -24.01 6.72 4.51
C VAL A 249 -23.60 6.17 3.15
N TRP A 250 -23.32 4.87 3.07
CA TRP A 250 -22.80 4.22 1.86
C TRP A 250 -23.86 3.43 1.09
N ASP A 251 -25.14 3.46 1.49
CA ASP A 251 -26.25 2.74 0.82
C ASP A 251 -26.44 3.14 -0.65
N ASN A 252 -26.11 4.39 -0.99
CA ASN A 252 -26.17 4.89 -2.36
C ASN A 252 -24.90 4.63 -3.18
N TYR A 253 -23.90 3.97 -2.61
CA TYR A 253 -22.62 3.72 -3.25
C TYR A 253 -22.61 2.35 -3.92
N ILE A 254 -22.20 2.34 -5.18
CA ILE A 254 -22.11 1.13 -5.99
C ILE A 254 -20.68 0.91 -6.46
N TRP A 255 -20.39 -0.31 -6.88
CA TRP A 255 -19.11 -0.64 -7.49
C TRP A 255 -19.05 -0.19 -8.94
N PHE A 256 -17.93 0.40 -9.31
CA PHE A 256 -17.57 0.82 -10.65
C PHE A 256 -16.28 0.09 -11.05
N GLN A 257 -16.24 -0.48 -12.26
CA GLN A 257 -15.10 -1.25 -12.77
C GLN A 257 -14.44 -0.50 -13.94
N ALA A 258 -13.10 -0.45 -13.95
CA ALA A 258 -12.37 0.06 -15.10
C ALA A 258 -12.74 -0.77 -16.36
N PRO A 259 -12.95 -0.12 -17.53
CA PRO A 259 -13.29 -0.81 -18.77
C PRO A 259 -12.08 -1.52 -19.39
N VAL A 260 -10.87 -1.22 -18.92
CA VAL A 260 -9.61 -1.83 -19.37
C VAL A 260 -9.08 -2.80 -18.31
N THR A 261 -8.40 -3.85 -18.76
CA THR A 261 -7.62 -4.75 -17.90
C THR A 261 -6.15 -4.49 -18.17
N VAL A 262 -5.43 -3.95 -17.19
CA VAL A 262 -3.99 -3.66 -17.32
C VAL A 262 -3.23 -4.97 -17.32
N LYS A 263 -2.64 -5.35 -18.45
CA LYS A 263 -1.85 -6.58 -18.55
C LYS A 263 -0.45 -6.30 -18.05
N GLY A 264 0.03 -7.07 -17.07
CA GLY A 264 1.42 -6.97 -16.61
C GLY A 264 2.43 -7.27 -17.73
N PHE A 265 3.70 -7.01 -17.46
CA PHE A 265 4.79 -7.26 -18.39
C PHE A 265 6.07 -7.61 -17.62
N HIS A 266 6.86 -8.54 -18.16
CA HIS A 266 8.20 -8.90 -17.70
C HIS A 266 9.03 -9.34 -18.91
N GLU A 267 10.35 -9.10 -18.89
CA GLU A 267 11.32 -9.60 -19.89
C GLU A 267 11.94 -10.93 -19.46
#